data_AF-A0A8X6V444-F1
#
_entry.id   AF-A0A8X6V444-F1
#
_cell.length_a   1.000
_cell.length_b   1.000
_cell.length_c   1.000
_cell.angle_alpha   90.00
_cell.angle_beta   90.00
_cell.angle_gamma   90.00
#
_symmetry.space_group_name_H-M   'P 1'
#
loop_
_entity.id
_entity.type
_entity.pdbx_description
1 polymer ?
#
loop_
_entity_poly.entity_id
_entity_poly.type
_entity_poly.pdbx_seq_one_letter_code
_entity_poly.pdbx_strand_id
1 'polypeptide(L)'
;MILRFCNSSTGAIEEHFVGFIAFAETMGEYIANSILQELERNGLDIQNGRGQGYDNGANRVGINKANSSATAKTFFGFINKIYVLFLKSSKRWDIVKTKLKLTLKPLSETRWESRIGAVKAIFLQFDDVIECVNELKDKSDDSETLSDCDAVLNEMFSFEFIVAMHVCWIQEFRNTGFDNSVAQARLFVEKNTFEIKSQFKEKRTARKKRMFGYEHIDEPIQSFEMQLTFLTQ
;
A
#
# COMPACT_ATOMS: atom_id res chain seq x y z
N MET A 1 -1.95 -25.90 -11.49
CA MET A 1 -1.23 -25.95 -12.76
C MET A 1 -2.18 -25.52 -13.88
N ILE A 2 -1.73 -24.62 -14.75
CA ILE A 2 -2.49 -24.13 -15.91
C ILE A 2 -1.63 -24.41 -17.15
N LEU A 3 -2.23 -24.98 -18.18
CA LEU A 3 -1.61 -25.14 -19.50
C LEU A 3 -2.08 -24.03 -20.41
N ARG A 4 -1.15 -23.36 -21.06
CA ARG A 4 -1.45 -22.38 -22.11
C ARG A 4 -0.92 -22.91 -23.43
N PHE A 5 -1.78 -23.03 -24.44
CA PHE A 5 -1.39 -23.52 -25.76
C PHE A 5 -2.13 -22.75 -26.87
N CYS A 6 -1.60 -22.82 -28.09
CA CYS A 6 -2.26 -22.26 -29.26
C CYS A 6 -3.10 -23.35 -29.95
N ASN A 7 -4.40 -23.14 -30.07
CA ASN A 7 -5.26 -24.05 -30.79
C ASN A 7 -5.02 -23.90 -32.30
N SER A 8 -4.50 -24.93 -32.95
CA SER A 8 -4.13 -24.88 -34.37
C SER A 8 -5.32 -24.68 -35.32
N SER A 9 -6.54 -24.99 -34.87
CA SER A 9 -7.76 -24.85 -35.68
C SER A 9 -8.30 -23.43 -35.66
N THR A 10 -8.18 -22.74 -34.53
CA THR A 10 -8.74 -21.40 -34.31
C THR A 10 -7.68 -20.31 -34.32
N GLY A 11 -6.40 -20.67 -34.19
CA GLY A 11 -5.28 -19.75 -33.98
C GLY A 11 -5.32 -19.02 -32.63
N ALA A 12 -6.25 -19.37 -31.74
CA ALA A 12 -6.43 -18.71 -30.46
C ALA A 12 -5.51 -19.31 -29.39
N ILE A 13 -5.04 -18.46 -28.48
CA ILE A 13 -4.37 -18.91 -27.25
C ILE A 13 -5.46 -19.35 -26.27
N GLU A 14 -5.39 -20.60 -25.85
CA GLU A 14 -6.30 -21.18 -24.86
C GLU A 14 -5.55 -21.52 -23.57
N GLU A 15 -6.26 -21.41 -22.45
CA GLU A 15 -5.77 -21.78 -21.13
C GLU A 15 -6.66 -22.84 -20.51
N HIS A 16 -6.06 -23.95 -20.09
CA HIS A 16 -6.76 -25.09 -19.49
C HIS A 16 -6.24 -25.33 -18.08
N PHE A 17 -7.15 -25.32 -17.11
CA PHE A 17 -6.82 -25.61 -15.72
C PHE A 17 -6.69 -27.12 -15.52
N VAL A 18 -5.50 -27.59 -15.14
CA VAL A 18 -5.21 -29.01 -14.96
C VAL A 18 -5.55 -29.48 -13.54
N GLY A 19 -5.37 -28.61 -12.54
CA GLY A 19 -5.65 -28.96 -11.15
C GLY A 19 -4.73 -28.29 -10.13
N PHE A 20 -4.98 -28.56 -8.86
CA PHE A 20 -4.10 -28.19 -7.75
C PHE A 20 -3.20 -29.38 -7.38
N ILE A 21 -1.90 -29.12 -7.23
CA ILE A 21 -0.94 -30.10 -6.73
C ILE A 21 -0.63 -29.68 -5.29
N ALA A 22 -1.01 -30.52 -4.33
CA ALA A 22 -0.65 -30.31 -2.94
C ALA A 22 0.78 -30.81 -2.73
N PHE A 23 1.66 -29.96 -2.20
CA PHE A 23 3.02 -30.35 -1.85
C PHE A 23 3.10 -30.61 -0.35
N ALA A 24 3.57 -31.80 0.05
CA ALA A 24 3.87 -32.09 1.46
C ALA A 24 5.17 -31.41 1.92
N GLU A 25 6.09 -31.15 0.98
CA GLU A 25 7.40 -30.58 1.25
C GLU A 25 7.68 -29.38 0.34
N THR A 26 8.54 -28.46 0.81
CA THR A 26 8.90 -27.23 0.08
C THR A 26 10.23 -27.32 -0.67
N MET A 27 10.88 -28.48 -0.66
CA MET A 27 12.14 -28.69 -1.40
C MET A 27 11.89 -28.65 -2.91
N GLY A 28 12.78 -27.96 -3.64
CA GLY A 28 12.63 -27.75 -5.08
C GLY A 28 12.60 -29.04 -5.90
N GLU A 29 13.38 -30.05 -5.50
CA GLU A 29 13.38 -31.38 -6.13
C GLU A 29 12.03 -32.09 -5.95
N TYR A 30 11.47 -32.08 -4.74
CA TYR A 30 10.17 -32.67 -4.46
C TYR A 30 9.06 -32.01 -5.29
N ILE A 31 9.07 -30.68 -5.38
CA ILE A 31 8.13 -29.92 -6.20
C ILE A 31 8.28 -30.29 -7.69
N ALA A 32 9.51 -30.34 -8.20
CA ALA A 32 9.78 -30.69 -9.59
C ALA A 32 9.28 -32.10 -9.93
N ASN A 33 9.61 -33.09 -9.10
CA ASN A 33 9.18 -34.47 -9.29
C ASN A 33 7.65 -34.62 -9.21
N SER A 34 7.01 -33.92 -8.28
CA SER A 34 5.55 -33.90 -8.15
C SER A 34 4.87 -33.29 -9.38
N ILE A 35 5.46 -32.24 -9.98
CA ILE A 35 4.96 -31.65 -11.22
C ILE A 35 5.13 -32.61 -12.40
N LEU A 36 6.29 -33.25 -12.53
CA LEU A 36 6.55 -34.24 -13.58
C LEU A 36 5.55 -35.40 -13.54
N GLN A 37 5.33 -35.96 -12.36
CA GLN A 37 4.38 -37.05 -12.17
C GLN A 37 2.95 -36.63 -12.54
N GLU A 38 2.54 -35.40 -12.20
CA GLU A 38 1.22 -34.91 -12.56
C GLU A 38 1.08 -34.66 -14.08
N LEU A 39 2.13 -34.19 -14.75
CA LEU A 39 2.14 -34.06 -16.22
C LEU A 39 1.99 -35.43 -16.90
N GLU A 40 2.78 -36.43 -16.47
CA GLU A 40 2.68 -37.80 -16.98
C GLU A 40 1.29 -38.40 -16.76
N ARG A 41 0.70 -38.19 -15.58
CA ARG A 41 -0.67 -38.65 -15.25
C ARG A 41 -1.73 -38.08 -16.20
N ASN A 42 -1.52 -36.86 -16.70
CA ASN A 42 -2.40 -36.20 -17.66
C ASN A 42 -1.98 -36.46 -19.13
N GLY A 43 -1.00 -37.34 -19.38
CA GLY A 43 -0.53 -37.67 -20.73
C GLY A 43 0.25 -36.53 -21.39
N LEU A 44 0.86 -35.64 -20.60
CA LEU A 44 1.58 -34.47 -21.08
C LEU A 44 3.09 -34.71 -20.99
N ASP A 45 3.76 -34.67 -22.13
CA ASP A 45 5.21 -34.76 -22.20
C ASP A 45 5.84 -33.38 -21.92
N ILE A 46 6.67 -33.31 -20.88
CA ILE A 46 7.38 -32.07 -20.51
C ILE A 46 8.32 -31.56 -21.61
N GLN A 47 8.83 -32.45 -22.48
CA GLN A 47 9.68 -32.04 -23.61
C GLN A 47 8.95 -31.12 -24.60
N ASN A 48 7.63 -31.29 -24.69
CA ASN A 48 6.76 -30.45 -25.52
C ASN A 48 6.30 -29.16 -24.81
N GLY A 49 6.71 -28.97 -23.56
CA GLY A 49 6.33 -27.84 -22.72
C GLY A 49 7.45 -26.84 -22.46
N ARG A 50 7.05 -25.68 -21.94
CA ARG A 50 7.94 -24.72 -21.28
C ARG A 50 7.30 -24.34 -19.94
N GLY A 51 8.05 -24.53 -18.86
CA GLY A 51 7.61 -24.16 -17.52
C GLY A 51 7.80 -22.67 -17.27
N GLN A 52 6.76 -22.01 -16.77
CA GLN A 52 6.84 -20.67 -16.20
C GLN A 52 6.42 -20.71 -14.73
N GLY A 53 7.34 -20.34 -13.84
CA GLY A 53 7.05 -20.18 -12.41
C GLY A 53 6.68 -18.74 -12.12
N TYR A 54 5.44 -18.49 -11.70
CA TYR A 54 5.06 -17.20 -11.12
C TYR A 54 5.35 -17.23 -9.63
N ASP A 55 6.51 -16.71 -9.25
CA ASP A 55 6.78 -16.44 -7.84
C ASP A 55 6.13 -15.11 -7.45
N ASN A 56 5.75 -14.97 -6.18
CA ASN A 56 5.40 -13.67 -5.61
C ASN A 56 6.66 -12.79 -5.40
N GLY A 57 7.76 -13.01 -6.14
CA GLY A 57 9.04 -12.35 -5.93
C GLY A 57 8.93 -10.84 -6.09
N ALA A 58 8.29 -10.38 -7.18
CA ALA A 58 7.99 -8.96 -7.39
C ALA A 58 7.12 -8.36 -6.28
N ASN A 59 6.13 -9.12 -5.77
CA ASN A 59 5.32 -8.71 -4.62
C ASN A 59 6.20 -8.53 -3.37
N ARG A 60 7.11 -9.47 -3.07
CA ARG A 60 8.02 -9.38 -1.91
C ARG A 60 9.03 -8.24 -2.05
N VAL A 61 9.57 -7.97 -3.24
CA VAL A 61 10.49 -6.84 -3.47
C VAL A 61 9.77 -5.50 -3.28
N GLY A 62 8.55 -5.36 -3.82
CA GLY A 62 7.73 -4.16 -3.60
C GLY A 62 7.37 -3.94 -2.12
N ILE A 63 6.98 -5.02 -1.42
CA ILE A 63 6.70 -5.00 0.02
C ILE A 63 7.97 -4.64 0.82
N ASN A 64 9.12 -5.24 0.53
CA ASN A 64 10.37 -4.94 1.24
C ASN A 64 10.82 -3.49 1.03
N LYS A 65 10.66 -2.93 -0.17
CA LYS A 65 10.96 -1.51 -0.44
C LYS A 65 9.98 -0.55 0.25
N ALA A 66 8.69 -0.87 0.25
CA ALA A 66 7.70 -0.10 1.04
C ALA A 66 7.97 -0.22 2.55
N ASN A 67 8.41 -1.39 3.01
CA ASN A 67 8.82 -1.66 4.39
C ASN A 67 10.27 -1.24 4.70
N SER A 68 11.01 -0.64 3.78
CA SER A 68 12.30 0.00 4.09
C SER A 68 12.16 1.51 4.22
N SER A 69 11.14 2.11 3.59
CA SER A 69 10.86 3.55 3.71
C SER A 69 9.98 3.85 4.92
N ALA A 70 10.45 4.73 5.81
CA ALA A 70 9.67 5.20 6.95
C ALA A 70 8.36 5.88 6.52
N THR A 71 8.41 6.69 5.46
CA THR A 71 7.24 7.41 4.91
C THR A 71 6.20 6.48 4.31
N ALA A 72 6.62 5.43 3.60
CA ALA A 72 5.68 4.46 3.05
C ALA A 72 5.02 3.62 4.16
N LYS A 73 5.77 3.27 5.22
CA LYS A 73 5.20 2.59 6.39
C LYS A 73 4.15 3.42 7.11
N THR A 74 4.42 4.70 7.35
CA THR A 74 3.46 5.59 8.02
C THR A 74 2.21 5.78 7.18
N PHE A 75 2.35 5.98 5.87
CA PHE A 75 1.24 6.10 4.94
C PHE A 75 0.34 4.86 4.93
N PHE A 76 0.91 3.67 4.70
CA PHE A 76 0.12 2.43 4.70
C PHE A 76 -0.42 2.09 6.09
N GLY A 77 0.34 2.35 7.15
CA GLY A 77 -0.14 2.22 8.52
C GLY A 77 -1.38 3.08 8.78
N PHE A 78 -1.40 4.30 8.24
CA PHE A 78 -2.53 5.21 8.33
C PHE A 78 -3.76 4.73 7.52
N ILE A 79 -3.56 4.26 6.29
CA ILE A 79 -4.64 3.64 5.49
C ILE A 79 -5.30 2.48 6.27
N ASN A 80 -4.48 1.65 6.92
CA ASN A 80 -4.99 0.58 7.77
C ASN A 80 -5.69 1.10 9.03
N LYS A 81 -5.21 2.21 9.61
CA LYS A 81 -5.86 2.87 10.76
C LYS A 81 -7.30 3.27 10.43
N ILE A 82 -7.54 3.83 9.23
CA ILE A 82 -8.90 4.17 8.76
C ILE A 82 -9.78 2.91 8.73
N TYR A 83 -9.29 1.83 8.12
CA TYR A 83 -10.03 0.57 8.07
C TYR A 83 -10.36 0.02 9.47
N VAL A 84 -9.36 -0.01 10.37
CA VAL A 84 -9.53 -0.52 11.74
C VAL A 84 -10.51 0.33 12.56
N LEU A 85 -10.53 1.65 12.37
CA LEU A 85 -11.46 2.56 13.08
C LEU A 85 -12.91 2.12 12.95
N PHE A 86 -13.33 1.75 11.73
CA PHE A 86 -14.68 1.27 11.45
C PHE A 86 -14.86 -0.22 11.73
N LEU A 87 -13.80 -1.03 11.66
CA LEU A 87 -13.86 -2.45 11.99
C LEU A 87 -14.08 -2.71 13.49
N LYS A 88 -13.65 -1.79 14.36
CA LYS A 88 -13.76 -1.92 15.84
C LYS A 88 -15.18 -2.24 16.33
N SER A 89 -16.24 -1.93 15.57
CA SER A 89 -17.62 -2.24 15.94
C SER A 89 -18.52 -2.38 14.71
N SER A 90 -19.45 -3.34 14.76
CA SER A 90 -20.45 -3.55 13.70
C SER A 90 -21.28 -2.29 13.40
N LYS A 91 -21.63 -1.51 14.43
CA LYS A 91 -22.37 -0.25 14.28
C LYS A 91 -21.60 0.79 13.45
N ARG A 92 -20.27 0.84 13.60
CA ARG A 92 -19.40 1.74 12.84
C ARG A 92 -19.25 1.27 11.40
N TRP A 93 -19.15 -0.05 11.22
CA TRP A 93 -19.10 -0.67 9.90
C TRP A 93 -20.38 -0.46 9.09
N ASP A 94 -21.54 -0.38 9.76
CA ASP A 94 -22.81 -0.10 9.08
C ASP A 94 -22.84 1.32 8.48
N ILE A 95 -22.24 2.32 9.12
CA ILE A 95 -22.08 3.68 8.56
C ILE A 95 -21.35 3.60 7.21
N VAL A 96 -20.22 2.88 7.19
CA VAL A 96 -19.42 2.67 5.99
C VAL A 96 -20.22 1.97 4.90
N LYS A 97 -20.97 0.91 5.23
CA LYS A 97 -21.80 0.19 4.24
C LYS A 97 -22.92 1.06 3.66
N THR A 98 -23.48 1.96 4.45
CA THR A 98 -24.58 2.81 3.98
C THR A 98 -24.11 3.90 3.01
N LYS A 99 -22.90 4.41 3.20
CA LYS A 99 -22.36 5.54 2.42
C LYS A 99 -21.41 5.12 1.31
N LEU A 100 -20.51 4.16 1.57
CA LEU A 100 -19.49 3.79 0.60
C LEU A 100 -19.99 2.74 -0.39
N LYS A 101 -19.73 3.02 -1.68
CA LYS A 101 -19.96 2.08 -2.79
C LYS A 101 -18.86 1.04 -2.92
N LEU A 102 -17.61 1.43 -2.61
CA LEU A 102 -16.49 0.49 -2.57
C LEU A 102 -16.12 0.24 -1.12
N THR A 103 -16.16 -1.02 -0.71
CA THR A 103 -15.82 -1.40 0.66
C THR A 103 -14.35 -1.14 0.96
N LEU A 104 -14.07 -0.56 2.12
CA LEU A 104 -12.71 -0.41 2.64
C LEU A 104 -12.07 -1.79 2.79
N LYS A 105 -10.78 -1.89 2.46
CA LYS A 105 -10.04 -3.15 2.48
C LYS A 105 -8.91 -3.13 3.50
N PRO A 106 -8.66 -4.24 4.22
CA PRO A 106 -7.48 -4.36 5.05
C PRO A 106 -6.21 -4.39 4.20
N LEU A 107 -5.09 -4.05 4.81
CA LEU A 107 -3.79 -4.30 4.21
C LEU A 107 -3.35 -5.75 4.46
N SER A 108 -2.94 -6.44 3.40
CA SER A 108 -2.24 -7.72 3.50
C SER A 108 -0.73 -7.48 3.56
N GLU A 109 -0.06 -8.18 4.47
CA GLU A 109 1.40 -8.16 4.58
C GLU A 109 2.10 -8.80 3.37
N THR A 110 1.42 -9.71 2.65
CA THR A 110 2.03 -10.58 1.63
C THR A 110 1.67 -10.20 0.19
N ARG A 111 0.70 -9.31 -0.03
CA ARG A 111 0.19 -8.97 -1.37
C ARG A 111 0.16 -7.46 -1.61
N TRP A 112 1.04 -6.98 -2.50
CA TRP A 112 1.07 -5.58 -2.92
C TRP A 112 -0.27 -5.12 -3.52
N GLU A 113 -0.94 -5.98 -4.27
CA GLU A 113 -2.28 -5.72 -4.82
C GLU A 113 -3.31 -5.33 -3.76
N SER A 114 -3.23 -5.91 -2.55
CA SER A 114 -4.12 -5.54 -1.43
C SER A 114 -3.93 -4.09 -1.01
N ARG A 115 -2.68 -3.59 -1.07
CA ARG A 115 -2.33 -2.21 -0.71
C ARG A 115 -2.90 -1.23 -1.73
N ILE A 116 -2.72 -1.52 -3.02
CA ILE A 116 -3.31 -0.72 -4.10
C ILE A 116 -4.84 -0.74 -4.02
N GLY A 117 -5.44 -1.90 -3.73
CA GLY A 117 -6.89 -2.03 -3.54
C GLY A 117 -7.44 -1.19 -2.39
N ALA A 118 -6.71 -1.10 -1.27
CA ALA A 118 -7.08 -0.27 -0.12
C ALA A 118 -6.94 1.23 -0.43
N VAL A 119 -5.83 1.64 -1.06
CA VAL A 119 -5.62 3.02 -1.52
C VAL A 119 -6.72 3.42 -2.51
N LYS A 120 -7.06 2.56 -3.47
CA LYS A 120 -8.12 2.81 -4.46
C LYS A 120 -9.48 3.05 -3.80
N ALA A 121 -9.84 2.25 -2.79
CA ALA A 121 -11.14 2.37 -2.13
C ALA A 121 -11.31 3.74 -1.46
N ILE A 122 -10.26 4.24 -0.82
CA ILE A 122 -10.26 5.56 -0.17
C ILE A 122 -10.17 6.69 -1.20
N PHE A 123 -9.28 6.56 -2.19
CA PHE A 123 -9.05 7.61 -3.19
C PHE A 123 -10.30 7.98 -3.97
N LEU A 124 -11.07 6.97 -4.41
CA LEU A 124 -12.25 7.19 -5.25
C LEU A 124 -13.46 7.74 -4.48
N GLN A 125 -13.43 7.67 -3.15
CA GLN A 125 -14.53 8.03 -2.25
C GLN A 125 -14.01 8.87 -1.08
N PHE A 126 -13.06 9.76 -1.36
CA PHE A 126 -12.35 10.50 -0.32
C PHE A 126 -13.29 11.34 0.54
N ASP A 127 -14.21 12.07 -0.11
CA ASP A 127 -15.20 12.91 0.57
C ASP A 127 -16.20 12.08 1.38
N ASP A 128 -16.67 10.96 0.82
CA ASP A 128 -17.58 10.05 1.51
C ASP A 128 -16.93 9.43 2.75
N VAL A 129 -15.62 9.12 2.69
CA VAL A 129 -14.86 8.61 3.84
C VAL A 129 -14.75 9.68 4.93
N ILE A 130 -14.49 10.94 4.57
CA ILE A 130 -14.49 12.07 5.54
C ILE A 130 -15.87 12.20 6.19
N GLU A 131 -16.93 12.13 5.40
CA GLU A 131 -18.30 12.21 5.91
C GLU A 131 -18.62 11.05 6.88
N CYS A 132 -18.14 9.84 6.59
CA CYS A 132 -18.28 8.70 7.51
C CYS A 132 -17.55 8.92 8.84
N VAL A 133 -16.36 9.54 8.82
CA VAL A 133 -15.60 9.83 10.05
C VAL A 133 -16.27 10.94 10.86
N ASN A 134 -16.81 11.98 10.22
CA ASN A 134 -17.58 13.01 10.90
C ASN A 134 -18.87 12.46 11.51
N GLU A 135 -19.61 11.62 10.78
CA GLU A 135 -20.81 10.97 11.33
C GLU A 135 -20.48 10.04 12.50
N LEU A 136 -19.33 9.35 12.45
CA LEU A 136 -18.87 8.56 13.59
C LEU A 136 -18.60 9.44 14.81
N LYS A 137 -17.95 10.60 14.59
CA LYS A 137 -17.64 11.57 15.64
C LYS A 137 -18.92 12.11 16.31
N ASP A 138 -19.93 12.44 15.53
CA ASP A 138 -21.22 12.96 16.03
C ASP A 138 -22.02 11.91 16.83
N LYS A 139 -21.84 10.63 16.53
CA LYS A 139 -22.56 9.51 17.18
C LYS A 139 -21.82 8.92 18.38
N SER A 140 -20.58 9.30 18.64
CA SER A 140 -19.76 8.69 19.70
C SER A 140 -19.46 9.67 20.83
N ASP A 141 -19.81 9.28 22.06
CA ASP A 141 -19.43 10.03 23.28
C ASP A 141 -18.09 9.56 23.86
N ASP A 142 -17.50 8.51 23.30
CA ASP A 142 -16.27 7.91 23.77
C ASP A 142 -15.05 8.76 23.40
N SER A 143 -14.35 9.26 24.43
CA SER A 143 -13.19 10.16 24.28
C SER A 143 -12.08 9.57 23.42
N GLU A 144 -11.81 8.26 23.53
CA GLU A 144 -10.79 7.59 22.72
C GLU A 144 -11.19 7.60 21.23
N THR A 145 -12.44 7.30 20.93
CA THR A 145 -12.99 7.32 19.58
C THR A 145 -13.01 8.72 18.97
N LEU A 146 -13.37 9.74 19.75
CA LEU A 146 -13.33 11.14 19.31
C LEU A 146 -11.90 11.57 18.95
N SER A 147 -10.93 11.24 19.81
CA SER A 147 -9.51 11.52 19.56
C SER A 147 -8.98 10.78 18.33
N ASP A 148 -9.38 9.52 18.15
CA ASP A 148 -9.03 8.73 16.97
C ASP A 148 -9.61 9.34 15.67
N CYS A 149 -10.85 9.80 15.70
CA CYS A 149 -11.50 10.47 14.56
C CYS A 149 -10.79 11.78 14.22
N ASP A 150 -10.49 12.62 15.21
CA ASP A 150 -9.76 13.87 15.00
C ASP A 150 -8.35 13.62 14.45
N ALA A 151 -7.65 12.61 14.95
CA ALA A 151 -6.35 12.23 14.42
C ALA A 151 -6.43 11.76 12.95
N VAL A 152 -7.49 11.02 12.59
CA VAL A 152 -7.73 10.58 11.21
C VAL A 152 -8.03 11.75 10.29
N LEU A 153 -8.94 12.65 10.69
CA LEU A 153 -9.29 13.83 9.89
C LEU A 153 -8.07 14.73 9.65
N ASN A 154 -7.32 15.06 10.72
CA ASN A 154 -6.13 15.91 10.62
C ASN A 154 -5.07 15.33 9.68
N GLU A 155 -4.89 14.01 9.68
CA GLU A 155 -3.93 13.37 8.79
C GLU A 155 -4.45 13.28 7.35
N MET A 156 -5.75 13.01 7.15
CA MET A 156 -6.39 13.01 5.82
C MET A 156 -6.28 14.38 5.13
N PHE A 157 -6.42 15.46 5.90
CA PHE A 157 -6.23 16.83 5.42
C PHE A 157 -4.76 17.26 5.33
N SER A 158 -3.80 16.40 5.64
CA SER A 158 -2.38 16.76 5.52
C SER A 158 -1.93 16.69 4.07
N PHE A 159 -1.17 17.70 3.62
CA PHE A 159 -0.63 17.74 2.26
C PHE A 159 0.25 16.53 1.94
N GLU A 160 1.02 16.06 2.94
CA GLU A 160 1.85 14.86 2.81
C GLU A 160 1.01 13.62 2.48
N PHE A 161 -0.13 13.43 3.16
CA PHE A 161 -1.02 12.31 2.90
C PHE A 161 -1.67 12.41 1.51
N ILE A 162 -2.12 13.59 1.11
CA ILE A 162 -2.75 13.81 -0.20
C ILE A 162 -1.75 13.55 -1.34
N VAL A 163 -0.52 14.05 -1.22
CA VAL A 163 0.55 13.77 -2.19
C VAL A 163 0.85 12.27 -2.22
N ALA A 164 1.01 11.63 -1.06
CA ALA A 164 1.25 10.19 -0.99
C ALA A 164 0.13 9.36 -1.63
N MET A 165 -1.13 9.76 -1.44
CA MET A 165 -2.30 9.17 -2.09
C MET A 165 -2.21 9.25 -3.62
N HIS A 166 -1.93 10.44 -4.16
CA HIS A 166 -1.81 10.65 -5.61
C HIS A 166 -0.61 9.90 -6.20
N VAL A 167 0.54 9.96 -5.53
CA VAL A 167 1.76 9.24 -5.91
C VAL A 167 1.52 7.73 -5.96
N CYS A 168 0.85 7.17 -4.96
CA CYS A 168 0.58 5.72 -4.91
C CYS A 168 -0.45 5.26 -5.95
N TRP A 169 -1.29 6.17 -6.47
CA TRP A 169 -2.32 5.84 -7.45
C TRP A 169 -1.84 5.95 -8.91
N ILE A 170 -0.95 6.91 -9.22
CA ILE A 170 -0.51 7.17 -10.59
C ILE A 170 0.35 6.00 -11.13
N GLN A 171 -0.17 5.32 -12.14
CA GLN A 171 0.47 4.17 -12.79
C GLN A 171 1.76 4.55 -13.55
N GLU A 172 1.92 5.83 -13.93
CA GLU A 172 3.05 6.36 -14.70
C GLU A 172 4.13 7.04 -13.84
N PHE A 173 4.32 6.59 -12.60
CA PHE A 173 5.29 7.21 -11.68
C PHE A 173 6.74 7.19 -12.20
N ARG A 174 7.09 6.20 -13.04
CA ARG A 174 8.47 5.91 -13.42
C ARG A 174 9.20 7.01 -14.21
N ASN A 175 8.49 7.85 -14.96
CA ASN A 175 9.14 8.79 -15.90
C ASN A 175 8.86 10.27 -15.62
N THR A 176 7.63 10.64 -15.23
CA THR A 176 7.21 12.04 -15.00
C THR A 176 6.20 12.18 -13.85
N GLY A 177 5.89 11.08 -13.15
CA GLY A 177 4.70 11.03 -12.31
C GLY A 177 4.84 11.73 -10.97
N PHE A 178 6.04 12.00 -10.44
CA PHE A 178 6.17 12.73 -9.16
C PHE A 178 5.65 14.17 -9.28
N ASP A 179 6.14 14.94 -10.26
CA ASP A 179 5.71 16.33 -10.46
C ASP A 179 4.22 16.42 -10.82
N ASN A 180 3.73 15.49 -11.64
CA ASN A 180 2.31 15.40 -11.96
C ASN A 180 1.48 15.03 -10.70
N SER A 181 1.94 14.11 -9.86
CA SER A 181 1.26 13.76 -8.60
C SER A 181 1.16 14.95 -7.66
N VAL A 182 2.23 15.75 -7.56
CA VAL A 182 2.24 16.98 -6.75
C VAL A 182 1.29 18.02 -7.35
N ALA A 183 1.27 18.17 -8.68
CA ALA A 183 0.35 19.07 -9.37
C ALA A 183 -1.12 18.65 -9.17
N GLN A 184 -1.44 17.36 -9.30
CA GLN A 184 -2.79 16.84 -9.05
C GLN A 184 -3.19 16.98 -7.58
N ALA A 185 -2.27 16.73 -6.64
CA ALA A 185 -2.51 16.96 -5.22
C ALA A 185 -2.80 18.45 -4.92
N ARG A 186 -2.09 19.38 -5.57
CA ARG A 186 -2.38 20.82 -5.46
C ARG A 186 -3.73 21.18 -6.05
N LEU A 187 -4.05 20.69 -7.26
CA LEU A 187 -5.37 20.89 -7.89
C LEU A 187 -6.50 20.30 -7.04
N PHE A 188 -6.26 19.16 -6.38
CA PHE A 188 -7.21 18.54 -5.47
C PHE A 188 -7.44 19.43 -4.24
N VAL A 189 -6.39 19.97 -3.66
CA VAL A 189 -6.50 20.94 -2.54
C VAL A 189 -7.25 22.21 -2.97
N GLU A 190 -6.97 22.74 -4.15
CA GLU A 190 -7.62 23.96 -4.68
C GLU A 190 -9.11 23.76 -5.01
N LYS A 191 -9.50 22.56 -5.47
CA LYS A 191 -10.89 22.24 -5.82
C LYS A 191 -11.77 21.91 -4.62
N ASN A 192 -11.18 21.43 -3.53
CA ASN A 192 -11.92 21.08 -2.33
C ASN A 192 -12.14 22.29 -1.44
N THR A 193 -13.33 22.41 -0.86
CA THR A 193 -13.76 23.57 -0.06
C THR A 193 -13.06 23.68 1.30
N PHE A 194 -12.16 22.73 1.63
CA PHE A 194 -11.47 22.66 2.90
C PHE A 194 -10.12 23.39 2.83
N GLU A 195 -9.84 24.29 3.80
CA GLU A 195 -8.58 25.04 3.91
C GLU A 195 -7.38 24.12 4.26
N ILE A 196 -6.86 23.41 3.26
CA ILE A 196 -5.71 22.53 3.43
C ILE A 196 -4.42 23.32 3.18
N LYS A 197 -3.54 23.41 4.18
CA LYS A 197 -2.22 24.05 4.04
C LYS A 197 -1.32 23.21 3.14
N SER A 198 -0.90 23.76 1.99
CA SER A 198 -0.07 23.09 0.98
C SER A 198 1.43 22.99 1.36
N GLN A 199 1.74 22.72 2.63
CA GLN A 199 3.11 22.64 3.13
C GLN A 199 3.38 21.23 3.64
N PHE A 200 4.52 20.66 3.26
CA PHE A 200 4.99 19.39 3.83
C PHE A 200 5.28 19.58 5.32
N LYS A 201 4.97 18.56 6.13
CA LYS A 201 5.36 18.58 7.54
C LYS A 201 6.88 18.62 7.62
N GLU A 202 7.40 19.49 8.47
CA GLU A 202 8.83 19.51 8.73
C GLU A 202 9.24 18.18 9.36
N LYS A 203 10.21 17.51 8.73
CA LYS A 203 10.78 16.27 9.27
C LYS A 203 11.41 16.60 10.62
N ARG A 204 10.92 15.99 11.70
CA ARG A 204 11.57 16.13 13.02
C ARG A 204 13.03 15.71 12.91
N THR A 205 13.94 16.66 13.10
CA THR A 205 15.35 16.38 13.23
C THR A 205 15.56 15.64 14.55
N ALA A 206 16.17 14.46 14.49
CA ALA A 206 16.58 13.77 15.71
C ALA A 206 17.60 14.66 16.45
N ARG A 207 17.30 14.98 17.71
CA ARG A 207 18.19 15.72 18.59
C ARG A 207 18.77 14.76 19.62
N LYS A 208 20.07 14.84 19.87
CA LYS A 208 20.71 14.08 20.94
C LYS A 208 20.46 14.82 22.25
N LYS A 209 19.60 14.29 23.10
CA LYS A 209 19.34 14.86 24.44
C LYS A 209 20.64 14.81 25.25
N ARG A 210 21.16 15.97 25.68
CA ARG A 210 22.32 16.06 26.57
C ARG A 210 21.89 16.14 28.04
N MET A 211 22.76 15.67 28.92
CA MET A 211 22.43 15.39 30.32
C MET A 211 22.34 16.63 31.22
N PHE A 212 22.93 17.77 30.83
CA PHE A 212 23.08 18.93 31.70
C PHE A 212 22.58 20.23 31.03
N GLY A 213 21.94 21.10 31.81
CA GLY A 213 21.23 22.29 31.32
C GLY A 213 22.08 23.55 31.11
N TYR A 214 23.41 23.49 31.29
CA TYR A 214 24.32 24.61 31.03
C TYR A 214 25.07 24.50 29.69
N GLU A 215 24.84 23.42 28.93
CA GLU A 215 25.36 23.28 27.57
C GLU A 215 24.50 24.08 26.58
N HIS A 216 25.10 24.63 25.52
CA HIS A 216 24.39 25.38 24.47
C HIS A 216 23.28 24.55 23.79
N ILE A 217 22.36 25.24 23.10
CA ILE A 217 21.17 24.69 22.43
C ILE A 217 21.48 23.41 21.63
N ASP A 218 20.60 22.40 21.74
CA ASP A 218 20.72 21.11 21.06
C ASP A 218 21.08 21.22 19.57
N GLU A 219 22.18 20.60 19.17
CA GLU A 219 22.57 20.49 17.77
C GLU A 219 21.78 19.38 17.04
N PRO A 220 21.31 19.62 15.81
CA PRO A 220 20.68 18.59 14.98
C PRO A 220 21.71 17.51 14.61
N ILE A 221 21.30 16.23 14.68
CA ILE A 221 22.14 15.14 14.19
C ILE A 221 22.27 15.30 12.67
N GLN A 222 23.48 15.57 12.18
CA GLN A 222 23.77 15.58 10.75
C GLN A 222 23.49 14.18 10.18
N SER A 223 22.55 14.09 9.24
CA SER A 223 22.36 12.88 8.45
C SER A 223 23.64 12.57 7.67
N PHE A 224 24.02 11.29 7.63
CA PHE A 224 25.25 10.78 6.99
C PHE A 224 25.43 11.22 5.51
N GLU A 225 24.35 11.66 4.85
CA GLU A 225 24.36 12.20 3.49
C GLU A 225 25.15 13.52 3.34
N MET A 226 25.42 14.25 4.42
CA MET A 226 26.17 15.52 4.35
C MET A 226 27.70 15.34 4.46
N GLN A 227 28.20 14.15 4.81
CA GLN A 227 29.64 13.86 4.89
C GLN A 227 30.26 13.50 3.53
N LEU A 228 29.45 13.16 2.52
CA LEU A 228 29.94 12.80 1.19
C LEU A 228 30.29 14.03 0.32
N THR A 229 29.88 15.24 0.70
CA THR A 229 30.19 16.46 -0.07
C THR A 229 31.53 17.09 0.28
N PHE A 230 32.21 16.64 1.35
CA PHE A 230 33.52 17.15 1.78
C PHE A 230 34.69 16.22 1.42
N LEU A 231 34.45 15.12 0.72
CA LEU A 231 35.50 14.18 0.26
C LEU A 231 35.72 14.19 -1.26
N THR A 232 35.14 15.15 -1.97
CA THR A 232 35.49 15.47 -3.37
C THR A 232 36.00 16.91 -3.45
N GLN A 233 37.23 17.12 -2.98
CA GLN A 233 38.15 18.14 -3.49
C GLN A 233 39.48 17.47 -3.80
#